data_AF-A0A934ZR59-F1
#
_entry.id   AF-A0A934ZR59-F1
#
_cell.length_a   1.000
_cell.length_b   1.000
_cell.length_c   1.000
_cell.angle_alpha   90.00
_cell.angle_beta   90.00
_cell.angle_gamma   90.00
#
_symmetry.space_group_name_H-M   'P 1'
#
loop_
_entity.id
_entity.type
_entity.pdbx_description
1 polymer ?
#
loop_
_entity_poly.entity_id
_entity_poly.type
_entity_poly.pdbx_seq_one_letter_code
_entity_poly.pdbx_strand_id
1 'polypeptide(L)'
;MAPFDNGGAGPFRAFDHRAPDFTPAGSGGFMAKYVALAMIPAVFATVVALGVLSAANGWSERELDGLIAPVVGPFVLVYLAPSSRGSYKSWEFLPPEMRRNASGRVFEPGAAVLANFIPIYGLYLDLRAELSGLCDAIDAALVQNGRPRRPRATLAVVCGVAQLIPFVNCLVRPVLWLTYMLLVDRAKRQLAPAR
;
A
#
# COMPACT_ATOMS: atom_id res chain seq x y z
N MET A 1 -3.67 7.78 -23.35
CA MET A 1 -2.58 7.80 -22.35
C MET A 1 -1.31 8.14 -23.12
N ALA A 2 -0.83 9.37 -23.01
CA ALA A 2 0.34 9.81 -23.79
C ALA A 2 1.60 9.05 -23.31
N PRO A 3 2.47 8.60 -24.23
CA PRO A 3 3.75 8.02 -23.86
C PRO A 3 4.55 9.03 -23.05
N PHE A 4 5.19 8.57 -21.97
CA PHE A 4 6.19 9.37 -21.27
C PHE A 4 7.31 9.65 -22.27
N ASP A 5 7.43 10.92 -22.67
CA ASP A 5 8.47 11.37 -23.57
C ASP A 5 9.83 11.25 -22.85
N ASN A 6 10.65 10.29 -23.29
CA ASN A 6 11.97 10.03 -22.73
C ASN A 6 12.98 11.16 -23.05
N GLY A 7 12.59 12.18 -23.82
CA GLY A 7 13.43 13.32 -24.18
C GLY A 7 13.32 14.53 -23.25
N GLY A 8 12.35 14.56 -22.33
CA GLY A 8 12.04 15.74 -21.50
C GLY A 8 12.67 15.68 -20.11
N ALA A 9 12.94 16.85 -19.52
CA ALA A 9 13.43 17.07 -18.16
C ALA A 9 12.44 16.61 -17.05
N GLY A 10 11.95 15.38 -17.14
CA GLY A 10 11.08 14.77 -16.15
C GLY A 10 11.81 14.50 -14.83
N PRO A 11 11.07 14.29 -13.74
CA PRO A 11 11.62 14.09 -12.39
C PRO A 11 12.50 12.84 -12.25
N PHE A 12 12.42 11.93 -13.23
CA PHE A 12 13.18 10.69 -13.32
C PHE A 12 14.26 10.75 -14.40
N ARG A 13 15.02 11.86 -14.47
CA ARG A 13 16.22 11.95 -15.33
C ARG A 13 17.05 10.67 -15.19
N ALA A 14 17.66 10.22 -16.28
CA ALA A 14 18.53 9.05 -16.29
C ALA A 14 19.58 9.21 -15.17
N PHE A 15 19.46 8.40 -14.12
CA PHE A 15 20.45 8.38 -13.05
C PHE A 15 21.72 7.71 -13.60
N ASP A 16 22.88 8.21 -13.18
CA ASP A 16 24.18 7.76 -13.68
C ASP A 16 24.31 6.23 -13.59
N HIS A 17 24.78 5.62 -14.68
CA HIS A 17 24.65 4.19 -15.05
C HIS A 17 25.34 3.15 -14.14
N ARG A 18 25.63 3.45 -12.88
CA ARG A 18 25.97 2.39 -11.94
C ARG A 18 24.68 1.68 -11.61
N ALA A 19 24.53 0.45 -12.13
CA ALA A 19 23.40 -0.42 -11.87
C ALA A 19 23.01 -0.27 -10.40
N PRO A 20 21.84 0.32 -10.11
CA PRO A 20 21.51 0.60 -8.73
C PRO A 20 21.52 -0.72 -7.98
N ASP A 21 22.29 -0.78 -6.89
CA ASP A 21 22.25 -1.91 -5.96
C ASP A 21 20.88 -1.89 -5.27
N PHE A 22 19.88 -2.40 -5.97
CA PHE A 22 18.57 -2.66 -5.39
C PHE A 22 18.80 -3.53 -4.17
N THR A 23 18.27 -3.12 -3.02
CA THR A 23 18.36 -3.96 -1.84
C THR A 23 17.67 -5.30 -2.16
N PRO A 24 18.16 -6.44 -1.64
CA PRO A 24 17.55 -7.73 -1.90
C PRO A 24 16.06 -7.62 -1.64
N ALA A 25 15.22 -8.20 -2.51
CA ALA A 25 13.77 -8.20 -2.36
C ALA A 25 13.38 -8.93 -1.06
N GLY A 26 13.54 -8.26 0.08
CA GLY A 26 13.29 -8.77 1.40
C GLY A 26 11.80 -8.97 1.53
N SER A 27 11.41 -10.20 1.85
CA SER A 27 10.03 -10.70 1.92
C SER A 27 9.19 -10.09 3.05
N GLY A 28 9.58 -8.94 3.61
CA GLY A 28 8.88 -8.30 4.71
C GLY A 28 7.39 -8.06 4.44
N GLY A 29 7.01 -7.93 3.16
CA GLY A 29 5.61 -7.86 2.74
C GLY A 29 4.91 -9.21 2.59
N PHE A 30 5.60 -10.34 2.39
CA PHE A 30 4.96 -11.63 2.08
C PHE A 30 4.09 -12.11 3.24
N MET A 31 4.64 -12.23 4.45
CA MET A 31 3.87 -12.67 5.61
C MET A 31 2.78 -11.66 6.00
N ALA A 32 3.11 -10.36 5.89
CA ALA A 32 2.18 -9.25 6.14
C ALA A 32 0.91 -9.32 5.28
N LYS A 33 1.05 -9.72 4.02
CA LYS A 33 -0.05 -9.88 3.07
C LYS A 33 -1.00 -11.00 3.47
N TYR A 34 -0.49 -12.15 3.92
CA TYR A 34 -1.35 -13.26 4.35
C TYR A 34 -2.03 -12.99 5.69
N VAL A 35 -1.32 -12.33 6.62
CA VAL A 35 -1.93 -11.87 7.87
C VAL A 35 -3.05 -10.89 7.55
N ALA A 36 -2.80 -9.86 6.73
CA ALA A 36 -3.85 -8.93 6.31
C ALA A 36 -5.03 -9.64 5.60
N LEU A 37 -4.74 -10.57 4.68
CA LEU A 37 -5.77 -11.33 3.97
C LEU A 37 -6.63 -12.19 4.90
N ALA A 38 -6.04 -12.84 5.90
CA ALA A 38 -6.76 -13.66 6.88
C ALA A 38 -7.56 -12.81 7.87
N MET A 39 -7.09 -11.59 8.17
CA MET A 39 -7.75 -10.70 9.13
C MET A 39 -9.03 -10.08 8.57
N ILE A 40 -9.12 -9.82 7.26
CA ILE A 40 -10.33 -9.26 6.63
C ILE A 40 -11.59 -10.11 6.90
N PRO A 41 -11.63 -11.42 6.57
CA PRO A 41 -12.80 -12.25 6.85
C PRO A 41 -12.99 -12.46 8.36
N ALA A 42 -11.92 -12.47 9.15
CA ALA A 42 -12.03 -12.59 10.61
C ALA A 42 -12.76 -11.39 11.22
N VAL A 43 -12.38 -10.15 10.87
CA VAL A 43 -13.08 -8.93 11.31
C VAL A 43 -14.55 -8.99 10.90
N PHE A 44 -14.82 -9.35 9.65
CA PHE A 44 -16.17 -9.41 9.14
C PHE A 44 -17.02 -10.44 9.91
N ALA A 45 -16.50 -11.65 10.10
CA ALA A 45 -17.16 -12.70 10.87
C ALA A 45 -17.43 -12.25 12.31
N THR A 46 -16.49 -11.53 12.92
CA THR A 46 -16.64 -11.03 14.29
C THR A 46 -17.69 -9.92 14.39
N VAL A 47 -17.72 -8.96 13.46
CA VAL A 47 -18.75 -7.90 13.44
C VAL A 47 -20.14 -8.50 13.20
N VAL A 48 -20.27 -9.45 12.28
CA VAL A 48 -21.53 -10.16 12.03
C VAL A 48 -21.96 -10.95 13.27
N ALA A 49 -21.04 -11.67 13.92
CA ALA A 49 -21.33 -12.41 15.14
C ALA A 49 -21.80 -11.48 16.28
N LEU A 50 -21.14 -10.33 16.48
CA LEU A 50 -21.57 -9.34 17.47
C LEU A 50 -22.96 -8.78 17.16
N GLY A 51 -23.27 -8.51 15.89
CA GLY A 51 -24.60 -8.06 15.46
C GLY A 51 -25.69 -9.10 15.75
N VAL A 52 -25.42 -10.37 15.43
CA VAL A 52 -26.35 -11.49 15.72
C VAL A 52 -26.53 -11.69 17.22
N LEU A 53 -25.46 -11.65 18.00
CA LEU A 53 -25.51 -11.80 19.47
C LEU A 53 -26.24 -10.63 20.13
N SER A 54 -26.02 -9.40 19.65
CA SER A 54 -26.76 -8.23 20.13
C SER A 54 -28.25 -8.36 19.85
N ALA A 55 -28.63 -8.75 18.63
CA ALA A 55 -30.04 -8.95 18.27
C ALA A 55 -30.70 -10.08 19.07
N ALA A 56 -29.96 -11.15 19.37
CA ALA A 56 -30.47 -12.29 20.14
C ALA A 56 -30.63 -11.99 21.64
N ASN A 57 -29.73 -11.20 22.22
CA ASN A 57 -29.68 -10.95 23.67
C ASN A 57 -30.27 -9.60 24.10
N GLY A 58 -30.66 -8.74 23.14
CA GLY A 58 -31.20 -7.41 23.43
C GLY A 58 -30.19 -6.47 24.07
N TRP A 59 -28.90 -6.59 23.72
CA TRP A 59 -27.84 -5.75 24.28
C TRP A 59 -28.07 -4.27 23.99
N SER A 60 -27.80 -3.43 25.00
CA SER A 60 -27.83 -1.98 24.86
C SER A 60 -26.66 -1.47 23.99
N GLU A 61 -26.80 -0.28 23.41
CA GLU A 61 -25.75 0.37 22.63
C GLU A 61 -24.43 0.51 23.43
N ARG A 62 -24.53 0.78 24.74
CA ARG A 62 -23.35 0.91 25.62
C ARG A 62 -22.59 -0.40 25.80
N GLU A 63 -23.29 -1.53 25.84
CA GLU A 63 -22.67 -2.85 25.95
C GLU A 63 -21.98 -3.23 24.64
N LEU A 64 -22.62 -2.91 23.51
CA LEU A 64 -22.02 -3.05 22.18
C LEU A 64 -20.76 -2.20 22.04
N ASP A 65 -20.79 -0.92 22.40
CA ASP A 65 -19.65 -0.02 22.34
C ASP A 65 -18.48 -0.52 23.19
N GLY A 66 -18.78 -1.04 24.38
CA GLY A 66 -17.80 -1.65 25.29
C GLY A 66 -17.13 -2.91 24.72
N LEU A 67 -17.78 -3.61 23.79
CA LEU A 67 -17.26 -4.81 23.12
C LEU A 67 -16.56 -4.49 21.79
N ILE A 68 -17.00 -3.46 21.07
CA ILE A 68 -16.45 -3.12 19.75
C ILE A 68 -14.98 -2.72 19.85
N ALA A 69 -14.61 -1.86 20.80
CA ALA A 69 -13.23 -1.40 20.94
C ALA A 69 -12.20 -2.53 21.22
N PRO A 70 -12.38 -3.40 22.22
CA PRO A 70 -11.44 -4.50 22.49
C PRO A 70 -11.46 -5.58 21.41
N VAL A 71 -12.55 -5.69 20.66
CA VAL A 71 -12.66 -6.66 19.57
C VAL A 71 -12.01 -6.13 18.31
N VAL A 72 -12.40 -4.94 17.82
CA VAL A 72 -11.93 -4.33 16.57
C VAL A 72 -10.53 -3.73 16.69
N GLY A 73 -10.18 -3.16 17.85
CA GLY A 73 -8.90 -2.48 18.09
C GLY A 73 -7.67 -3.34 17.78
N PRO A 74 -7.58 -4.59 18.27
CA PRO A 74 -6.50 -5.51 17.92
C PRO A 74 -6.38 -5.77 16.42
N PHE A 75 -7.50 -5.88 15.69
CA PHE A 75 -7.45 -6.08 14.24
C PHE A 75 -6.85 -4.88 13.51
N VAL A 76 -7.16 -3.66 13.96
CA VAL A 76 -6.55 -2.44 13.41
C VAL A 76 -5.04 -2.45 13.63
N LEU A 77 -4.56 -2.80 14.84
CA LEU A 77 -3.13 -2.87 15.13
C LEU A 77 -2.41 -3.96 14.32
N VAL A 78 -3.01 -5.15 14.23
CA VAL A 78 -2.47 -6.28 13.47
C VAL A 78 -2.51 -6.01 11.96
N TYR A 79 -3.37 -5.13 11.46
CA TYR A 79 -3.34 -4.68 10.07
C TYR A 79 -2.30 -3.57 9.84
N LEU A 80 -2.24 -2.58 10.73
CA LEU A 80 -1.37 -1.40 10.58
C LEU A 80 0.11 -1.77 10.63
N ALA A 81 0.54 -2.65 11.53
CA ALA A 81 1.96 -2.98 11.67
C ALA A 81 2.53 -3.69 10.43
N PRO A 82 1.89 -4.73 9.86
CA PRO A 82 2.34 -5.35 8.63
C PRO A 82 2.16 -4.45 7.40
N SER A 83 1.10 -3.63 7.36
CA SER A 83 0.92 -2.63 6.30
C SER A 83 2.09 -1.65 6.24
N SER A 84 2.38 -1.02 7.38
CA SER A 84 3.48 -0.09 7.59
C SER A 84 4.84 -0.71 7.23
N ARG A 85 5.08 -1.94 7.70
CA ARG A 85 6.32 -2.67 7.38
C ARG A 85 6.44 -2.96 5.88
N GLY A 86 5.35 -3.36 5.23
CA GLY A 86 5.31 -3.63 3.80
C GLY A 86 5.62 -2.39 2.97
N SER A 87 5.08 -1.25 3.36
CA SER A 87 5.35 0.04 2.73
C SER A 87 6.78 0.50 2.94
N TYR A 88 7.28 0.44 4.17
CA TYR A 88 8.67 0.77 4.49
C TYR A 88 9.65 -0.05 3.64
N LYS A 89 9.49 -1.38 3.64
CA LYS A 89 10.34 -2.30 2.86
C LYS A 89 10.19 -2.11 1.35
N SER A 90 9.07 -1.56 0.88
CA SER A 90 8.88 -1.28 -0.53
C SER A 90 9.58 -0.02 -1.00
N TRP A 91 9.64 1.01 -0.16
CA TRP A 91 10.43 2.20 -0.44
C TRP A 91 11.93 1.96 -0.23
N GLU A 92 12.31 1.17 0.77
CA GLU A 92 13.71 0.79 1.02
C GLU A 92 14.30 -0.05 -0.14
N PHE A 93 13.47 -0.81 -0.85
CA PHE A 93 13.88 -1.55 -2.05
C PHE A 93 14.51 -0.65 -3.11
N LEU A 94 13.96 0.55 -3.28
CA LEU A 94 14.44 1.50 -4.26
C LEU A 94 15.69 2.23 -3.72
N PRO A 95 16.70 2.45 -4.57
CA PRO A 95 17.82 3.35 -4.28
C PRO A 95 17.32 4.75 -3.92
N PRO A 96 17.97 5.49 -3.00
CA PRO A 96 17.56 6.82 -2.58
C PRO A 96 17.26 7.79 -3.74
N GLU A 97 18.02 7.69 -4.83
CA GLU A 97 17.91 8.53 -6.03
C GLU A 97 16.55 8.33 -6.73
N MET A 98 16.08 7.09 -6.73
CA MET A 98 14.83 6.65 -7.37
C MET A 98 13.60 6.80 -6.49
N ARG A 99 13.73 7.17 -5.20
CA ARG A 99 12.60 7.33 -4.27
C ARG A 99 11.85 8.64 -4.51
N ARG A 100 11.28 8.80 -5.70
CA ARG A 100 10.58 10.02 -6.13
C ARG A 100 9.25 9.67 -6.77
N ASN A 101 8.26 10.54 -6.63
CA ASN A 101 6.99 10.42 -7.34
C ASN A 101 7.03 11.15 -8.70
N ALA A 102 5.94 11.08 -9.47
CA ALA A 102 5.80 11.82 -10.73
C ALA A 102 5.88 13.36 -10.61
N SER A 103 5.81 13.93 -9.41
CA SER A 103 6.04 15.36 -9.18
C SER A 103 7.49 15.69 -8.80
N GLY A 104 8.38 14.69 -8.76
CA GLY A 104 9.79 14.85 -8.37
C GLY A 104 10.03 14.99 -6.86
N ARG A 105 8.99 14.86 -6.04
CA ARG A 105 9.12 14.89 -4.58
C ARG A 105 9.79 13.62 -4.11
N VAL A 106 10.83 13.77 -3.30
CA VAL A 106 11.53 12.66 -2.64
C VAL A 106 10.68 12.10 -1.51
N PHE A 107 10.63 10.77 -1.40
CA PHE A 107 9.91 10.06 -0.36
C PHE A 107 10.85 9.18 0.46
N GLU A 108 10.91 9.45 1.76
CA GLU A 108 11.62 8.60 2.70
C GLU A 108 10.74 7.41 3.12
N PRO A 109 11.32 6.22 3.33
CA PRO A 109 10.56 5.06 3.80
C PRO A 109 9.77 5.32 5.10
N GLY A 110 10.31 6.13 6.01
CA GLY A 110 9.63 6.54 7.24
C GLY A 110 8.42 7.44 7.00
N ALA A 111 8.49 8.32 5.99
CA ALA A 111 7.39 9.19 5.60
C ALA A 111 6.20 8.39 5.04
N ALA A 112 6.47 7.27 4.34
CA ALA A 112 5.43 6.35 3.88
C ALA A 112 4.71 5.66 5.05
N VAL A 113 5.46 5.26 6.09
CA VAL A 113 4.86 4.69 7.31
C VAL A 113 3.96 5.71 7.99
N LEU A 114 4.43 6.94 8.19
CA LEU A 114 3.65 8.00 8.84
C LEU A 114 2.36 8.34 8.09
N ALA A 115 2.33 8.23 6.76
CA ALA A 115 1.13 8.46 5.96
C ALA A 115 -0.04 7.53 6.35
N ASN A 116 0.26 6.29 6.74
CA ASN A 116 -0.75 5.30 7.17
C ASN A 116 -1.48 5.69 8.47
N PHE A 117 -0.87 6.55 9.31
CA PHE A 117 -1.39 6.89 10.64
C PHE A 117 -2.26 8.15 10.66
N ILE A 118 -2.40 8.86 9.55
CA ILE A 118 -3.20 10.10 9.49
C ILE A 118 -4.62 9.74 9.02
N PRO A 119 -5.67 9.76 9.87
CA PRO A 119 -6.94 9.09 9.53
C PRO A 119 -7.72 9.73 8.37
N ILE A 120 -7.72 11.07 8.27
CA ILE A 120 -8.50 11.83 7.27
C ILE A 120 -7.58 12.34 6.15
N TYR A 121 -6.37 12.78 6.49
CA TYR A 121 -5.35 13.22 5.53
C TYR A 121 -4.61 12.04 4.86
N GLY A 122 -4.58 10.87 5.50
CA GLY A 122 -3.99 9.64 4.96
C GLY A 122 -4.80 9.05 3.82
N LEU A 123 -6.09 9.35 3.69
CA LEU A 123 -6.85 9.00 2.48
C LEU A 123 -6.31 9.70 1.22
N TYR A 124 -5.95 10.98 1.36
CA TYR A 124 -5.37 11.75 0.26
C TYR A 124 -3.87 11.46 0.10
N LEU A 125 -3.14 11.31 1.21
CA LEU A 125 -1.69 11.06 1.21
C LEU A 125 -1.34 9.63 0.84
N ASP A 126 -2.01 8.57 1.33
CA ASP A 126 -1.75 7.17 0.92
C ASP A 126 -1.95 7.00 -0.59
N LEU A 127 -2.98 7.63 -1.14
CA LEU A 127 -3.27 7.66 -2.58
C LEU A 127 -2.13 8.27 -3.39
N ARG A 128 -1.68 9.47 -3.00
CA ARG A 128 -0.75 10.30 -3.78
C ARG A 128 0.73 10.01 -3.51
N ALA A 129 1.05 9.66 -2.28
CA ALA A 129 2.39 9.37 -1.81
C ALA A 129 2.72 7.88 -1.92
N GLU A 130 1.84 7.01 -1.40
CA GLU A 130 2.19 5.63 -1.13
C GLU A 130 1.82 4.68 -2.28
N LEU A 131 0.64 4.85 -2.88
CA LEU A 131 0.16 4.04 -4.00
C LEU A 131 0.63 4.57 -5.36
N SER A 132 0.37 5.84 -5.69
CA SER A 132 0.82 6.38 -6.98
C SER A 132 2.32 6.65 -7.00
N GLY A 133 2.87 7.22 -5.92
CA GLY A 133 4.28 7.59 -5.85
C GLY A 133 5.25 6.41 -5.99
N LEU A 134 4.99 5.32 -5.27
CA LEU A 134 5.82 4.11 -5.37
C LEU A 134 5.62 3.38 -6.71
N CYS A 135 4.42 3.40 -7.29
CA CYS A 135 4.22 2.88 -8.65
C CYS A 135 4.99 3.66 -9.70
N ASP A 136 4.95 4.99 -9.64
CA ASP A 136 5.72 5.85 -10.54
C ASP A 136 7.22 5.59 -10.40
N ALA A 137 7.70 5.48 -9.15
CA ALA A 137 9.10 5.19 -8.85
C ALA A 137 9.55 3.83 -9.40
N ILE A 138 8.74 2.77 -9.20
CA ILE A 138 9.03 1.42 -9.70
C ILE A 138 8.91 1.38 -11.23
N ASP A 139 7.93 2.04 -11.83
CA ASP A 139 7.78 2.09 -13.28
C ASP A 139 8.95 2.83 -13.92
N ALA A 140 9.42 3.93 -13.31
CA ALA A 140 10.62 4.63 -13.73
C ALA A 140 11.85 3.71 -13.62
N ALA A 141 12.00 2.99 -12.51
CA ALA A 141 13.08 2.00 -12.34
C ALA A 141 13.02 0.90 -13.40
N LEU A 142 11.84 0.38 -13.74
CA LEU A 142 11.66 -0.61 -14.81
C LEU A 142 12.09 -0.05 -16.18
N VAL A 143 11.63 1.15 -16.53
CA VAL A 143 11.97 1.81 -17.80
C VAL A 143 13.47 2.08 -17.89
N GLN A 144 14.09 2.57 -16.82
CA GLN A 144 15.54 2.83 -16.77
C GLN A 144 16.38 1.54 -16.87
N ASN A 145 15.82 0.39 -16.49
CA ASN A 145 16.46 -0.92 -16.64
C ASN A 145 16.02 -1.66 -17.92
N GLY A 146 15.42 -0.97 -18.90
CA GLY A 146 15.00 -1.56 -20.17
C GLY A 146 13.87 -2.59 -20.07
N ARG A 147 13.11 -2.59 -18.96
CA ARG A 147 11.97 -3.48 -18.73
C ARG A 147 10.66 -2.79 -19.13
N PRO A 148 9.67 -3.52 -19.65
CA PRO A 148 8.40 -2.93 -20.04
C PRO A 148 7.64 -2.38 -18.83
N ARG A 149 7.07 -1.18 -18.99
CA ARG A 149 6.21 -0.55 -17.99
C ARG A 149 4.95 -1.41 -17.76
N ARG A 150 4.41 -1.38 -16.54
CA ARG A 150 3.10 -1.97 -16.23
C ARG A 150 2.08 -0.88 -15.94
N PRO A 151 0.84 -0.99 -16.45
CA PRO A 151 -0.20 -0.01 -16.15
C PRO A 151 -0.65 -0.16 -14.69
N ARG A 152 -0.08 0.64 -13.79
CA ARG A 152 -0.36 0.59 -12.34
C ARG A 152 -1.09 1.81 -11.80
N ALA A 153 -1.02 2.94 -12.51
CA ALA A 153 -1.67 4.19 -12.11
C ALA A 153 -3.21 4.05 -12.01
N THR A 154 -3.83 3.30 -12.92
CA THR A 154 -5.30 3.09 -12.91
C THR A 154 -5.75 2.38 -11.64
N LEU A 155 -4.97 1.43 -11.13
CA LEU A 155 -5.31 0.71 -9.91
C LEU A 155 -5.21 1.64 -8.70
N ALA A 156 -4.19 2.50 -8.64
CA ALA A 156 -4.09 3.53 -7.60
C ALA A 156 -5.28 4.51 -7.62
N VAL A 157 -5.75 4.93 -8.80
CA VAL A 157 -6.93 5.79 -8.93
C VAL A 157 -8.21 5.07 -8.48
N VAL A 158 -8.43 3.84 -8.93
CA VAL A 158 -9.58 3.01 -8.49
C VAL A 158 -9.55 2.82 -6.98
N CYS A 159 -8.36 2.60 -6.40
CA CYS A 159 -8.21 2.54 -4.95
C CYS A 159 -8.67 3.82 -4.29
N GLY A 160 -8.28 4.96 -4.84
CA GLY A 160 -8.67 6.25 -4.31
C GLY A 160 -10.16 6.52 -4.31
N VAL A 161 -10.81 6.19 -5.41
CA VAL A 161 -12.27 6.34 -5.54
C VAL A 161 -12.99 5.41 -4.56
N ALA A 162 -12.54 4.16 -4.43
CA ALA A 162 -13.15 3.19 -3.52
C ALA A 162 -13.04 3.60 -2.03
N GLN A 163 -12.02 4.39 -1.68
CA GLN A 163 -11.81 4.89 -0.33
C GLN A 163 -12.70 6.08 0.06
N LEU A 164 -13.31 6.79 -0.91
CA LEU A 164 -14.23 7.90 -0.63
C LEU A 164 -15.54 7.43 0.02
N ILE A 165 -15.87 6.14 -0.08
CA ILE A 165 -17.07 5.56 0.51
C ILE A 165 -16.69 4.93 1.86
N PRO A 166 -17.10 5.50 3.02
CA PRO A 166 -16.59 5.12 4.34
C PRO A 166 -16.72 3.63 4.67
N PHE A 167 -17.85 3.01 4.32
CA PHE A 167 -18.10 1.60 4.61
C PHE A 167 -17.40 0.64 3.65
N VAL A 168 -17.25 1.05 2.39
CA VAL A 168 -16.51 0.30 1.37
C VAL A 168 -15.01 0.35 1.68
N ASN A 169 -14.51 1.47 2.22
CA ASN A 169 -13.12 1.66 2.60
C ASN A 169 -12.63 0.57 3.58
N CYS A 170 -13.39 0.22 4.61
CA CYS A 170 -12.96 -0.79 5.59
C CYS A 170 -12.69 -2.18 5.00
N LEU A 171 -13.41 -2.59 3.95
CA LEU A 171 -13.25 -3.91 3.32
C LEU A 171 -12.38 -3.85 2.06
N VAL A 172 -12.56 -2.80 1.26
CA VAL A 172 -11.93 -2.68 -0.06
C VAL A 172 -10.50 -2.18 0.07
N ARG A 173 -10.18 -1.30 1.04
CA ARG A 173 -8.80 -0.81 1.22
C ARG A 173 -7.80 -1.92 1.54
N PRO A 174 -8.06 -2.87 2.45
CA PRO A 174 -7.17 -4.00 2.68
C PRO A 174 -6.96 -4.89 1.44
N VAL A 175 -8.03 -5.17 0.69
CA VAL A 175 -7.96 -6.00 -0.55
C VAL A 175 -7.17 -5.30 -1.65
N LEU A 176 -7.39 -4.00 -1.81
CA LEU A 176 -6.68 -3.17 -2.76
C LEU A 176 -5.19 -3.02 -2.40
N TRP A 177 -4.89 -2.78 -1.13
CA TRP A 177 -3.52 -2.74 -0.63
C TRP A 177 -2.79 -4.07 -0.85
N LEU A 178 -3.47 -5.19 -0.61
CA LEU A 178 -2.94 -6.52 -0.90
C LEU A 178 -2.63 -6.71 -2.39
N THR A 179 -3.60 -6.39 -3.25
CA THR A 179 -3.44 -6.46 -4.70
C THR A 179 -2.28 -5.61 -5.18
N TYR A 180 -2.21 -4.38 -4.67
CA TYR A 180 -1.13 -3.44 -4.92
C TYR A 180 0.23 -4.02 -4.54
N MET A 181 0.36 -4.55 -3.33
CA MET A 181 1.60 -5.13 -2.84
C MET A 181 2.01 -6.38 -3.65
N LEU A 182 1.07 -7.16 -4.18
CA LEU A 182 1.38 -8.27 -5.10
C LEU A 182 1.94 -7.77 -6.43
N LEU A 183 1.43 -6.66 -6.95
CA LEU A 183 1.93 -6.04 -8.18
C LEU A 183 3.32 -5.42 -8.00
N VAL A 184 3.57 -4.83 -6.83
CA VAL A 184 4.87 -4.31 -6.41
C VAL A 184 5.89 -5.43 -6.31
N ASP A 185 5.58 -6.54 -5.62
CA ASP A 185 6.49 -7.69 -5.52
C ASP A 185 6.84 -8.28 -6.89
N ARG A 186 5.83 -8.41 -7.77
CA ARG A 186 6.08 -8.87 -9.14
C ARG A 186 7.02 -7.92 -9.90
N ALA A 187 6.96 -6.61 -9.63
CA ALA A 187 7.91 -5.63 -10.19
C ALA A 187 9.31 -5.83 -9.65
N LYS A 188 9.43 -5.93 -8.32
CA LYS A 188 10.72 -6.09 -7.63
C LYS A 188 11.43 -7.34 -8.12
N ARG A 189 10.70 -8.43 -8.38
CA ARG A 189 11.26 -9.66 -8.98
C ARG A 189 11.80 -9.47 -10.41
N GLN A 190 11.27 -8.52 -11.17
CA GLN A 190 11.79 -8.20 -12.52
C GLN A 190 13.04 -7.31 -12.48
N LEU A 191 13.17 -6.50 -11.41
CA LEU A 191 14.31 -5.63 -11.16
C LEU A 191 15.43 -6.35 -10.40
N ALA A 192 15.09 -7.36 -9.58
CA ALA A 192 16.06 -8.16 -8.88
C ALA A 192 16.99 -8.87 -9.89
N PRO A 193 18.31 -8.91 -9.63
CA PRO A 193 19.24 -9.64 -10.48
C PRO A 193 18.81 -11.11 -10.57
N ALA A 194 18.86 -11.67 -11.79
CA ALA A 194 18.65 -13.09 -11.99
C ALA A 194 19.69 -13.84 -11.16
N ARG A 195 19.23 -14.63 -10.19
CA ARG A 195 20.09 -15.57 -9.47
C ARG A 195 20.27 -16.83 -10.31
#